data_AF-B8CDZ7-F1
#
_entry.id   AF-B8CDZ7-F1
#
_cell.length_a   1.000
_cell.length_b   1.000
_cell.length_c   1.000
_cell.angle_alpha   90.00
_cell.angle_beta   90.00
_cell.angle_gamma   90.00
#
_symmetry.space_group_name_H-M   'P 1'
#
loop_
_entity.id
_entity.type
_entity.pdbx_description
1 polymer ?
#
loop_
_entity_poly.entity_id
_entity_poly.type
_entity_poly.pdbx_seq_one_letter_code
_entity_poly.pdbx_strand_id
1 'polypeptide(L)'
;MVDHYGDDGIYISLTVPPGAEPGVDSLAFDYQGNELEVLIPHGSSPGDVLRIQVGTATVGGGDVDGTSSDVDGGDTTEAQDTKKKQPSSLIDELGGMVDEDEKKPKANGLLAELDGIQEGSNDGSAVKDTSDAQVKGCNNDERSNITILTLGDGLKTRLTLQLFESLPSKGSNHIKSEGDGTHAMMWPSGKVMAEALTSPEGIQYLTNSWLKRITSKSNGEMNTNINCLELGSGLGVCGLALAYALGESTDLSMEEQSEHQNKHVRIVLTDQGSHAVELLKANIQTNISIHPILSTGNSSTLAVSSEPLTWGDTLLSYTNDSNEYTKNHILLGSDLLYNTEESYDPLLTTIQQHLHRETGIVMFAARWRKPDLERSFFQKAETIGLHFELWTELAECIEFRRRCPCVLGWREYGNPDCEESNNFFHETIVSIAGANGNTPCTKSLAEVTEADMERMNDEEYTVYEELQVQLYIGKFFDSSDDMKCHQNQRRGAWEKSLTEHVAKISLLRCLRCNYSLRGDIQFYRWKQ
;
A
#
# COMPACT_ATOMS: atom_id res chain seq x y z
N MET A 1 28.30 -29.90 -11.56
CA MET A 1 28.36 -30.31 -12.98
C MET A 1 27.29 -29.51 -13.72
N VAL A 2 27.61 -28.91 -14.88
CA VAL A 2 26.65 -28.11 -15.65
C VAL A 2 26.04 -29.02 -16.71
N ASP A 3 24.73 -29.23 -16.64
CA ASP A 3 24.01 -30.10 -17.57
C ASP A 3 23.04 -29.26 -18.42
N HIS A 4 22.99 -29.55 -19.72
CA HIS A 4 22.00 -28.97 -20.63
C HIS A 4 20.88 -30.00 -20.85
N TYR A 5 19.69 -29.73 -20.30
CA TYR A 5 18.46 -30.49 -20.59
C TYR A 5 17.62 -29.71 -21.60
N GLY A 6 16.74 -30.39 -22.35
CA GLY A 6 15.95 -29.83 -23.46
C GLY A 6 14.86 -28.81 -23.08
N ASP A 7 15.08 -28.08 -22.00
CA ASP A 7 14.36 -26.89 -21.56
C ASP A 7 15.46 -25.84 -21.36
N ASP A 8 15.39 -24.69 -22.02
CA ASP A 8 16.52 -23.76 -22.27
C ASP A 8 17.13 -23.09 -21.02
N GLY A 9 17.10 -23.72 -19.85
CA GLY A 9 17.80 -23.33 -18.62
C GLY A 9 19.22 -23.88 -18.52
N ILE A 10 20.11 -23.11 -17.90
CA ILE A 10 21.43 -23.56 -17.43
C ILE A 10 21.24 -24.04 -15.98
N TYR A 11 21.54 -25.31 -15.72
CA TYR A 11 21.38 -25.91 -14.39
C TYR A 11 22.73 -26.30 -13.79
N ILE A 12 22.87 -26.09 -12.48
CA ILE A 12 23.97 -26.60 -11.66
C ILE A 12 23.42 -27.67 -10.73
N SER A 13 24.06 -28.83 -10.75
CA SER A 13 23.78 -29.92 -9.82
C SER A 13 24.75 -29.86 -8.63
N LEU A 14 24.22 -29.72 -7.41
CA LEU A 14 24.94 -29.77 -6.14
C LEU A 14 24.52 -30.99 -5.32
N THR A 15 25.45 -31.67 -4.67
CA THR A 15 25.14 -32.80 -3.79
C THR A 15 25.17 -32.37 -2.34
N VAL A 16 24.13 -32.70 -1.57
CA VAL A 16 24.06 -32.42 -0.13
C VAL A 16 25.15 -33.23 0.58
N PRO A 17 26.13 -32.58 1.25
CA PRO A 17 27.24 -33.28 1.87
C PRO A 17 26.80 -34.00 3.17
N PRO A 18 27.51 -35.05 3.58
CA PRO A 18 27.30 -35.68 4.88
C PRO A 18 27.45 -34.69 6.03
N GLY A 19 26.47 -34.66 6.92
CA GLY A 19 26.46 -33.80 8.10
C GLY A 19 25.79 -32.45 7.92
N ALA A 20 25.34 -32.11 6.71
CA ALA A 20 24.55 -30.89 6.50
C ALA A 20 23.11 -31.05 7.01
N GLU A 21 22.61 -30.01 7.69
CA GLU A 21 21.27 -29.95 8.28
C GLU A 21 20.28 -29.20 7.36
N PRO A 22 19.25 -29.88 6.82
CA PRO A 22 18.24 -29.26 5.96
C PRO A 22 17.47 -28.13 6.65
N GLY A 23 17.38 -26.98 5.99
CA GLY A 23 16.74 -25.76 6.49
C GLY A 23 17.63 -24.92 7.42
N VAL A 24 18.87 -25.35 7.66
CA VAL A 24 19.84 -24.62 8.50
C VAL A 24 21.10 -24.31 7.70
N ASP A 25 21.68 -25.31 7.04
CA ASP A 25 22.93 -25.16 6.30
C ASP A 25 22.72 -24.71 4.84
N SER A 26 23.67 -23.92 4.31
CA SER A 26 23.73 -23.49 2.91
C SER A 26 24.86 -24.20 2.14
N LEU A 27 24.68 -24.32 0.81
CA LEU A 27 25.70 -24.77 -0.13
C LEU A 27 26.18 -23.57 -0.94
N ALA A 28 27.47 -23.26 -0.83
CA ALA A 28 28.14 -22.25 -1.64
C ALA A 28 28.71 -22.84 -2.95
N PHE A 29 28.56 -22.12 -4.06
CA PHE A 29 29.14 -22.48 -5.34
C PHE A 29 29.42 -21.24 -6.22
N ASP A 30 30.43 -21.33 -7.07
CA ASP A 30 30.77 -20.26 -8.03
C ASP A 30 30.06 -20.44 -9.37
N TYR A 31 29.43 -19.37 -9.86
CA TYR A 31 28.91 -19.29 -11.24
C TYR A 31 29.27 -17.93 -11.87
N GLN A 32 29.98 -17.96 -13.01
CA GLN A 32 30.43 -16.78 -13.75
C GLN A 32 31.20 -15.75 -12.90
N GLY A 33 31.97 -16.21 -11.90
CA GLY A 33 32.78 -15.34 -11.03
C GLY A 33 31.99 -14.71 -9.87
N ASN A 34 30.73 -15.11 -9.68
CA ASN A 34 29.93 -14.79 -8.51
C ASN A 34 29.77 -16.03 -7.63
N GLU A 35 30.03 -15.88 -6.34
CA GLU A 35 29.73 -16.88 -5.33
C GLU A 35 28.24 -16.78 -4.99
N LEU A 36 27.53 -17.91 -5.10
CA LEU A 36 26.11 -18.04 -4.83
C LEU A 36 25.93 -19.03 -3.68
N GLU A 37 25.01 -18.74 -2.76
CA GLU A 37 24.62 -19.65 -1.70
C GLU A 37 23.16 -20.08 -1.87
N VAL A 38 22.89 -21.37 -1.67
CA VAL A 38 21.54 -21.93 -1.65
C VAL A 38 21.32 -22.69 -0.35
N LEU A 39 20.23 -22.39 0.35
CA LEU A 39 19.80 -23.14 1.53
C LEU A 39 19.38 -24.55 1.14
N ILE A 40 19.77 -25.55 1.94
CA ILE A 40 19.35 -26.93 1.72
C ILE A 40 17.85 -27.07 2.06
N PRO A 41 16.97 -27.46 1.13
CA PRO A 41 15.53 -27.55 1.38
C PRO A 41 15.19 -28.56 2.49
N HIS A 42 14.17 -28.27 3.29
CA HIS A 42 13.66 -29.23 4.28
C HIS A 42 13.30 -30.58 3.62
N GLY A 43 13.69 -31.67 4.28
CA GLY A 43 13.46 -33.03 3.79
C GLY A 43 14.55 -33.59 2.88
N SER A 44 15.54 -32.79 2.46
CA SER A 44 16.74 -33.31 1.80
C SER A 44 17.57 -34.20 2.73
N SER A 45 18.23 -35.21 2.18
CA SER A 45 19.13 -36.12 2.90
C SER A 45 20.55 -36.03 2.33
N PRO A 46 21.59 -36.34 3.12
CA PRO A 46 22.95 -36.47 2.60
C PRO A 46 23.03 -37.39 1.38
N GLY A 47 23.60 -36.88 0.29
CA GLY A 47 23.67 -37.57 -1.00
C GLY A 47 22.61 -37.15 -2.02
N ASP A 48 21.57 -36.41 -1.60
CA ASP A 48 20.59 -35.84 -2.54
C ASP A 48 21.24 -34.83 -3.49
N VAL A 49 20.72 -34.74 -4.72
CA VAL A 49 21.22 -33.83 -5.75
C VAL A 49 20.22 -32.71 -5.97
N LEU A 50 20.58 -31.50 -5.55
CA LEU A 50 19.84 -30.28 -5.80
C LEU A 50 20.18 -29.74 -7.19
N ARG A 51 19.15 -29.37 -7.96
CA ARG A 51 19.30 -28.75 -9.28
C ARG A 51 18.87 -27.30 -9.21
N ILE A 52 19.82 -26.40 -9.41
CA ILE A 52 19.63 -24.96 -9.33
C ILE A 52 19.71 -24.38 -10.74
N GLN A 53 18.65 -23.71 -11.19
CA GLN A 53 18.67 -22.98 -12.46
C GLN A 53 19.36 -21.64 -12.25
N VAL A 54 20.48 -21.42 -12.95
CA VAL A 54 21.33 -20.23 -12.80
C VAL A 54 21.30 -19.31 -14.02
N GLY A 55 20.50 -19.66 -15.02
CA GLY A 55 20.28 -18.82 -16.19
C GLY A 55 19.40 -19.49 -17.23
N THR A 56 19.14 -18.77 -18.32
CA THR A 56 18.49 -19.28 -19.53
C THR A 56 19.50 -19.18 -20.68
N ALA A 57 19.73 -20.27 -21.39
CA ALA A 57 20.52 -20.31 -22.61
C ALA A 57 19.82 -19.47 -23.67
N THR A 58 20.25 -18.22 -23.85
CA THR A 58 19.87 -17.44 -25.01
C THR A 58 20.44 -18.13 -26.25
N VAL A 59 19.57 -18.75 -27.05
CA VAL A 59 19.91 -19.29 -28.37
C VAL A 59 20.30 -18.11 -29.26
N GLY A 60 21.59 -17.80 -29.29
CA GLY A 60 22.17 -16.82 -30.19
C GLY A 60 22.09 -17.35 -31.62
N GLY A 61 21.05 -16.94 -32.35
CA GLY A 61 20.99 -17.07 -33.80
C GLY A 61 22.07 -16.19 -34.44
N GLY A 62 23.20 -16.80 -34.76
CA GLY A 62 24.23 -16.17 -35.60
C GLY A 62 23.82 -16.23 -37.07
N ASP A 63 23.71 -15.07 -37.70
CA ASP A 63 24.09 -14.81 -39.08
C ASP A 63 24.09 -13.28 -39.27
N VAL A 64 25.25 -12.69 -39.53
CA VAL A 64 25.54 -11.81 -40.69
C VAL A 64 27.00 -11.32 -40.58
N ASP A 65 27.74 -11.78 -41.58
CA ASP A 65 29.08 -11.42 -42.02
C ASP A 65 29.16 -9.93 -42.46
N GLY A 66 30.27 -9.23 -42.18
CA GLY A 66 30.39 -7.82 -42.58
C GLY A 66 31.56 -6.98 -42.03
N THR A 67 32.79 -7.37 -42.38
CA THR A 67 34.02 -6.56 -42.67
C THR A 67 34.21 -5.08 -42.21
N SER A 68 35.44 -4.84 -41.73
CA SER A 68 36.27 -3.60 -41.72
C SER A 68 35.96 -2.55 -40.62
N SER A 69 36.90 -1.88 -39.96
CA SER A 69 38.30 -1.53 -40.27
C SER A 69 39.04 -1.10 -38.99
N ASP A 70 40.36 -1.13 -39.07
CA ASP A 70 41.38 -0.74 -38.09
C ASP A 70 41.20 0.68 -37.52
N VAL A 71 41.43 0.88 -36.20
CA VAL A 71 42.20 2.01 -35.62
C VAL A 71 42.71 1.65 -34.21
N ASP A 72 44.02 1.41 -34.15
CA ASP A 72 45.07 1.93 -33.25
C ASP A 72 44.75 2.52 -31.85
N GLY A 73 45.46 1.99 -30.84
CA GLY A 73 46.23 2.77 -29.86
C GLY A 73 45.55 3.29 -28.59
N GLY A 74 45.93 2.77 -27.41
CA GLY A 74 45.64 3.45 -26.14
C GLY A 74 45.90 2.65 -24.86
N ASP A 75 47.16 2.47 -24.51
CA ASP A 75 47.67 1.99 -23.21
C ASP A 75 47.35 3.00 -22.10
N THR A 76 46.57 2.60 -21.08
CA THR A 76 46.63 3.18 -19.73
C THR A 76 46.19 2.16 -18.68
N THR A 77 47.08 1.95 -17.71
CA THR A 77 46.92 1.11 -16.53
C THR A 77 46.46 1.97 -15.37
N GLU A 78 45.23 1.80 -14.89
CA GLU A 78 44.81 2.29 -13.57
C GLU A 78 44.01 1.22 -12.84
N ALA A 79 44.56 0.80 -11.70
CA ALA A 79 43.93 -0.10 -10.75
C ALA A 79 42.84 0.65 -9.97
N GLN A 80 41.59 0.24 -10.13
CA GLN A 80 40.48 0.65 -9.27
C GLN A 80 39.98 -0.55 -8.47
N ASP A 81 40.20 -0.45 -7.16
CA ASP A 81 39.61 -1.27 -6.10
C ASP A 81 38.08 -1.07 -6.11
N THR A 82 37.35 -1.99 -6.72
CA THR A 82 35.88 -2.03 -6.65
C THR A 82 35.48 -2.89 -5.47
N LYS A 83 35.12 -2.24 -4.35
CA LYS A 83 34.37 -2.87 -3.27
C LYS A 83 33.05 -3.38 -3.84
N LYS A 84 32.96 -4.70 -3.96
CA LYS A 84 31.75 -5.45 -4.33
C LYS A 84 30.63 -5.11 -3.33
N LYS A 85 29.55 -4.49 -3.83
CA LYS A 85 28.25 -4.44 -3.16
C LYS A 85 27.56 -5.78 -3.39
N GLN A 86 27.17 -6.46 -2.31
CA GLN A 86 26.30 -7.64 -2.35
C GLN A 86 24.90 -7.23 -2.86
N PRO A 87 24.23 -8.07 -3.67
CA PRO A 87 22.82 -7.91 -3.96
C PRO A 87 21.98 -8.30 -2.73
N SER A 88 21.19 -7.36 -2.22
CA SER A 88 20.30 -7.55 -1.07
C SER A 88 19.12 -8.45 -1.41
N SER A 89 18.91 -9.48 -0.60
CA SER A 89 17.71 -10.31 -0.56
C SER A 89 16.56 -9.54 0.11
N LEU A 90 15.34 -9.63 -0.44
CA LEU A 90 14.08 -9.11 0.14
C LEU A 90 13.83 -9.63 1.57
N ILE A 91 14.53 -10.70 1.97
CA ILE A 91 14.37 -11.43 3.23
C ILE A 91 15.32 -10.91 4.32
N ASP A 92 16.46 -10.30 3.96
CA ASP A 92 17.30 -9.54 4.93
C ASP A 92 16.62 -8.22 5.37
N GLU A 93 15.52 -7.87 4.69
CA GLU A 93 14.76 -6.63 4.89
C GLU A 93 13.73 -6.72 6.03
N LEU A 94 13.48 -7.88 6.63
CA LEU A 94 12.62 -8.06 7.81
C LEU A 94 13.51 -8.31 9.04
N GLY A 95 13.90 -7.22 9.71
CA GLY A 95 14.85 -7.26 10.83
C GLY A 95 14.35 -8.10 12.01
N GLY A 96 14.75 -9.37 12.06
CA GLY A 96 14.64 -10.19 13.25
C GLY A 96 15.58 -9.69 14.34
N MET A 97 15.02 -9.02 15.35
CA MET A 97 15.70 -8.87 16.64
C MET A 97 15.74 -10.26 17.29
N VAL A 98 16.91 -10.91 17.25
CA VAL A 98 17.16 -12.13 18.01
C VAL A 98 17.40 -11.69 19.46
N ASP A 99 16.38 -11.77 20.29
CA ASP A 99 16.53 -11.69 21.74
C ASP A 99 17.22 -12.97 22.24
N GLU A 100 18.53 -12.91 22.42
CA GLU A 100 19.25 -13.84 23.29
C GLU A 100 18.88 -13.54 24.74
N ASP A 101 17.95 -14.32 25.28
CA ASP A 101 17.89 -14.83 26.66
C ASP A 101 16.43 -14.95 27.10
N GLU A 102 15.90 -16.18 27.23
CA GLU A 102 15.29 -16.58 28.50
C GLU A 102 14.92 -18.06 28.62
N LYS A 103 15.02 -18.51 29.88
CA LYS A 103 14.97 -19.89 30.36
C LYS A 103 13.53 -20.43 30.39
N LYS A 104 13.37 -21.66 29.87
CA LYS A 104 12.20 -22.53 30.11
C LYS A 104 11.90 -22.73 31.60
N PRO A 105 10.61 -22.89 31.95
CA PRO A 105 10.23 -23.95 32.86
C PRO A 105 9.22 -24.91 32.23
N LYS A 106 9.39 -26.18 32.60
CA LYS A 106 8.54 -27.34 32.26
C LYS A 106 7.22 -27.27 33.04
N ALA A 107 6.11 -27.63 32.41
CA ALA A 107 4.93 -28.13 33.11
C ALA A 107 4.26 -29.24 32.30
N ASN A 108 3.79 -30.24 33.04
CA ASN A 108 3.30 -31.54 32.59
C ASN A 108 1.80 -31.51 32.27
N GLY A 109 1.41 -32.29 31.25
CA GLY A 109 0.37 -33.32 31.32
C GLY A 109 -1.10 -32.90 31.40
N LEU A 110 -1.91 -33.40 30.45
CA LEU A 110 -2.90 -34.48 30.71
C LEU A 110 -3.67 -34.84 29.43
N LEU A 111 -3.66 -36.14 29.15
CA LEU A 111 -4.51 -36.87 28.21
C LEU A 111 -5.94 -37.00 28.76
N ALA A 112 -6.94 -36.86 27.87
CA ALA A 112 -8.20 -37.60 27.96
C ALA A 112 -8.91 -37.67 26.58
N GLU A 113 -8.94 -38.89 26.05
CA GLU A 113 -10.01 -39.56 25.28
C GLU A 113 -11.45 -39.22 25.79
N LEU A 114 -12.59 -39.37 25.09
CA LEU A 114 -13.08 -40.19 23.95
C LEU A 114 -14.53 -39.73 23.58
N ASP A 115 -15.03 -40.25 22.45
CA ASP A 115 -16.44 -40.36 21.97
C ASP A 115 -17.18 -39.07 21.52
N GLY A 116 -17.80 -38.94 20.35
CA GLY A 116 -18.36 -39.91 19.40
C GLY A 116 -19.85 -39.57 19.18
N ILE A 117 -20.30 -39.23 17.96
CA ILE A 117 -21.69 -39.37 17.46
C ILE A 117 -21.74 -39.15 15.93
N GLN A 118 -22.53 -40.02 15.29
CA GLN A 118 -22.74 -40.23 13.85
C GLN A 118 -23.56 -39.15 13.12
N GLU A 119 -23.25 -39.07 11.82
CA GLU A 119 -24.09 -38.97 10.61
C GLU A 119 -25.50 -38.34 10.69
N GLY A 120 -25.71 -37.34 9.85
CA GLY A 120 -27.02 -36.84 9.43
C GLY A 120 -26.93 -36.24 8.02
N SER A 121 -27.18 -37.09 7.01
CA SER A 121 -27.40 -36.72 5.62
C SER A 121 -28.55 -35.72 5.47
N ASN A 122 -28.39 -34.65 4.69
CA ASN A 122 -29.55 -34.00 4.09
C ASN A 122 -29.25 -33.47 2.69
N ASP A 123 -30.03 -34.01 1.76
CA ASP A 123 -30.05 -33.79 0.33
C ASP A 123 -30.88 -32.55 0.02
N GLY A 124 -30.39 -31.66 -0.84
CA GLY A 124 -30.99 -30.35 -1.09
C GLY A 124 -30.61 -29.83 -2.47
N SER A 125 -31.33 -30.29 -3.50
CA SER A 125 -31.13 -29.91 -4.89
C SER A 125 -31.35 -28.41 -5.12
N ALA A 126 -30.34 -27.73 -5.67
CA ALA A 126 -30.47 -26.36 -6.16
C ALA A 126 -30.67 -26.34 -7.69
N VAL A 127 -31.72 -25.63 -8.08
CA VAL A 127 -32.17 -25.35 -9.45
C VAL A 127 -31.12 -24.51 -10.18
N LYS A 128 -30.67 -24.98 -11.35
CA LYS A 128 -29.85 -24.23 -12.30
C LYS A 128 -30.77 -23.33 -13.14
N ASP A 129 -30.65 -22.02 -12.96
CA ASP A 129 -31.08 -21.04 -13.97
C ASP A 129 -29.86 -20.59 -14.79
N THR A 130 -29.94 -20.88 -16.08
CA THR A 130 -28.96 -20.58 -17.12
C THR A 130 -29.43 -19.37 -17.91
N SER A 131 -28.64 -18.29 -17.92
CA SER A 131 -28.48 -17.42 -19.11
C SER A 131 -27.40 -16.39 -18.88
N ASP A 132 -26.17 -16.68 -19.30
CA ASP A 132 -25.18 -15.66 -19.60
C ASP A 132 -24.74 -15.80 -21.04
N ALA A 133 -24.86 -14.68 -21.76
CA ALA A 133 -24.56 -14.55 -23.17
C ALA A 133 -23.05 -14.66 -23.39
N GLN A 134 -22.68 -15.64 -24.20
CA GLN A 134 -21.32 -15.93 -24.63
C GLN A 134 -20.76 -14.78 -25.49
N VAL A 135 -19.97 -13.90 -24.90
CA VAL A 135 -19.10 -12.97 -25.65
C VAL A 135 -17.93 -13.79 -26.19
N LYS A 136 -17.84 -13.79 -27.52
CA LYS A 136 -16.97 -14.63 -28.34
C LYS A 136 -15.50 -14.23 -28.16
N GLY A 137 -14.65 -15.23 -27.91
CA GLY A 137 -13.27 -15.13 -27.45
C GLY A 137 -12.35 -14.15 -28.17
N CYS A 138 -11.75 -13.27 -27.36
CA CYS A 138 -10.44 -12.68 -27.61
C CYS A 138 -9.41 -13.53 -26.86
N ASN A 139 -8.22 -13.73 -27.43
CA ASN A 139 -7.15 -14.59 -26.89
C ASN A 139 -6.89 -14.29 -25.40
N ASN A 140 -6.93 -15.33 -24.55
CA ASN A 140 -6.95 -15.19 -23.09
C ASN A 140 -5.60 -14.86 -22.44
N ASP A 141 -4.48 -14.95 -23.16
CA ASP A 141 -3.14 -14.84 -22.54
C ASP A 141 -2.71 -13.39 -22.23
N GLU A 142 -3.32 -12.37 -22.83
CA GLU A 142 -2.97 -10.96 -22.56
C GLU A 142 -3.74 -10.33 -21.38
N ARG A 143 -4.75 -11.03 -20.83
CA ARG A 143 -5.55 -10.51 -19.70
C ARG A 143 -4.88 -10.64 -18.34
N SER A 144 -3.76 -11.37 -18.25
CA SER A 144 -3.10 -11.63 -16.97
C SER A 144 -2.46 -10.40 -16.32
N ASN A 145 -2.28 -9.29 -17.06
CA ASN A 145 -1.51 -8.14 -16.59
C ASN A 145 -2.37 -6.91 -16.29
N ILE A 146 -3.67 -7.10 -16.05
CA ILE A 146 -4.61 -6.02 -15.71
C ILE A 146 -5.21 -6.29 -14.34
N THR A 147 -4.86 -5.46 -13.36
CA THR A 147 -5.56 -5.39 -12.08
C THR A 147 -6.86 -4.60 -12.26
N ILE A 148 -7.96 -5.12 -11.73
CA ILE A 148 -9.25 -4.43 -11.71
C ILE A 148 -9.57 -4.00 -10.28
N LEU A 149 -9.69 -2.69 -10.06
CA LEU A 149 -10.11 -2.14 -8.77
C LEU A 149 -11.49 -1.50 -8.90
N THR A 150 -12.46 -2.03 -8.16
CA THR A 150 -13.76 -1.36 -8.01
C THR A 150 -13.69 -0.39 -6.83
N LEU A 151 -14.17 0.84 -7.05
CA LEU A 151 -14.29 1.91 -6.07
C LEU A 151 -15.73 2.47 -6.08
N GLY A 152 -16.06 3.28 -5.07
CA GLY A 152 -17.17 4.23 -5.20
C GLY A 152 -18.43 3.98 -4.38
N ASP A 153 -18.28 3.62 -3.10
CA ASP A 153 -19.42 3.65 -2.18
C ASP A 153 -19.99 5.09 -2.00
N GLY A 154 -19.16 6.12 -2.21
CA GLY A 154 -19.57 7.53 -2.16
C GLY A 154 -19.80 8.21 -3.50
N LEU A 155 -19.46 7.56 -4.63
CA LEU A 155 -19.62 8.14 -5.97
C LEU A 155 -21.05 7.88 -6.49
N LYS A 156 -21.61 8.77 -7.33
CA LYS A 156 -22.92 8.51 -7.97
C LYS A 156 -22.90 7.25 -8.83
N THR A 157 -21.74 6.90 -9.39
CA THR A 157 -21.55 5.70 -10.20
C THR A 157 -20.39 4.88 -9.67
N ARG A 158 -20.59 3.55 -9.62
CA ARG A 158 -19.52 2.59 -9.35
C ARG A 158 -18.36 2.82 -10.31
N LEU A 159 -17.18 3.06 -9.76
CA LEU A 159 -15.95 3.28 -10.49
C LEU A 159 -15.21 1.95 -10.62
N THR A 160 -14.71 1.64 -11.81
CA THR A 160 -13.82 0.51 -12.03
C THR A 160 -12.56 1.01 -12.71
N LEU A 161 -11.43 0.93 -12.02
CA LEU A 161 -10.11 1.21 -12.57
C LEU A 161 -9.55 -0.05 -13.22
N GLN A 162 -9.00 0.11 -14.43
CA GLN A 162 -8.22 -0.91 -15.12
C GLN A 162 -6.76 -0.48 -15.11
N LEU A 163 -5.92 -1.22 -14.40
CA LEU A 163 -4.54 -0.85 -14.12
C LEU A 163 -3.63 -1.92 -14.72
N PHE A 164 -2.77 -1.51 -15.64
CA PHE A 164 -1.76 -2.38 -16.20
C PHE A 164 -0.62 -2.55 -15.21
N GLU A 165 -0.22 -3.79 -14.95
CA GLU A 165 0.97 -4.15 -14.17
C GLU A 165 2.22 -4.26 -15.07
N SER A 166 2.04 -4.12 -16.39
CA SER A 166 3.15 -4.13 -17.35
C SER A 166 2.76 -3.29 -18.55
N LEU A 167 3.75 -2.68 -19.21
CA LEU A 167 3.50 -1.94 -20.43
C LEU A 167 2.86 -2.85 -21.51
N PRO A 168 1.78 -2.42 -22.17
CA PRO A 168 1.19 -3.19 -23.26
C PRO A 168 2.21 -3.45 -24.37
N SER A 169 2.46 -4.72 -24.66
CA SER A 169 3.43 -5.20 -25.65
C SER A 169 3.12 -4.66 -27.06
N LYS A 170 3.61 -3.48 -27.42
CA LYS A 170 3.56 -2.99 -28.81
C LYS A 170 4.67 -3.65 -29.63
N GLY A 171 4.53 -4.96 -29.83
CA GLY A 171 5.33 -5.81 -30.73
C GLY A 171 6.69 -5.27 -31.15
N SER A 172 7.68 -5.20 -30.24
CA SER A 172 9.13 -5.29 -30.51
C SER A 172 9.93 -4.81 -29.30
N ASN A 173 11.09 -5.46 -29.11
CA ASN A 173 12.20 -5.15 -28.23
C ASN A 173 11.86 -5.04 -26.73
N HIS A 174 12.18 -6.11 -25.99
CA HIS A 174 12.25 -6.12 -24.53
C HIS A 174 13.09 -4.94 -24.04
N ILE A 175 12.43 -3.86 -23.62
CA ILE A 175 13.04 -2.86 -22.76
C ILE A 175 13.32 -3.59 -21.46
N LYS A 176 14.60 -3.71 -21.08
CA LYS A 176 14.95 -4.24 -19.76
C LYS A 176 14.28 -3.33 -18.73
N SER A 177 13.38 -3.87 -17.93
CA SER A 177 12.77 -3.14 -16.82
C SER A 177 13.89 -2.74 -15.86
N GLU A 178 14.14 -1.44 -15.73
CA GLU A 178 14.98 -0.92 -14.66
C GLU A 178 14.11 -0.88 -13.39
N GLY A 179 14.53 -1.59 -12.34
CA GLY A 179 13.81 -1.67 -11.06
C GLY A 179 13.48 -3.09 -10.62
N ASP A 180 13.02 -3.22 -9.39
CA ASP A 180 12.61 -4.47 -8.73
C ASP A 180 11.16 -4.89 -9.06
N GLY A 181 10.44 -4.08 -9.85
CA GLY A 181 9.05 -4.30 -10.23
C GLY A 181 8.02 -3.81 -9.21
N THR A 182 8.44 -3.21 -8.09
CA THR A 182 7.52 -2.76 -7.02
C THR A 182 6.54 -1.68 -7.45
N HIS A 183 6.93 -0.82 -8.39
CA HIS A 183 6.06 0.22 -8.99
C HIS A 183 4.89 -0.36 -9.80
N ALA A 184 4.99 -1.62 -10.22
CA ALA A 184 3.96 -2.31 -10.99
C ALA A 184 2.93 -3.04 -10.12
N MET A 185 3.06 -2.97 -8.79
CA MET A 185 2.15 -3.65 -7.86
C MET A 185 1.09 -2.71 -7.27
N MET A 186 -0.10 -3.25 -7.03
CA MET A 186 -1.13 -2.57 -6.25
C MET A 186 -0.93 -2.86 -4.77
N TRP A 187 -0.25 -1.96 -4.08
CA TRP A 187 -0.01 -2.10 -2.65
C TRP A 187 -1.30 -1.91 -1.82
N PRO A 188 -1.47 -2.66 -0.71
CA PRO A 188 -2.66 -2.58 0.14
C PRO A 188 -2.99 -1.17 0.63
N SER A 189 -1.98 -0.38 1.02
CA SER A 189 -2.16 1.01 1.44
C SER A 189 -2.72 1.89 0.33
N GLY A 190 -2.32 1.67 -0.93
CA GLY A 190 -2.79 2.45 -2.08
C GLY A 190 -4.25 2.14 -2.39
N LYS A 191 -4.62 0.86 -2.30
CA LYS A 191 -6.01 0.41 -2.40
C LYS A 191 -6.88 1.04 -1.28
N VAL A 192 -6.45 0.92 -0.03
CA VAL A 192 -7.16 1.47 1.14
C VAL A 192 -7.34 2.99 1.02
N MET A 193 -6.30 3.72 0.61
CA MET A 193 -6.38 5.16 0.37
C MET A 193 -7.35 5.49 -0.78
N ALA A 194 -7.32 4.76 -1.88
CA ALA A 194 -8.23 4.99 -3.01
C ALA A 194 -9.71 4.78 -2.64
N GLU A 195 -10.00 3.75 -1.85
CA GLU A 195 -11.35 3.49 -1.33
C GLU A 195 -11.76 4.56 -0.32
N ALA A 196 -10.85 4.99 0.55
CA ALA A 196 -11.08 6.11 1.47
C ALA A 196 -11.41 7.41 0.72
N LEU A 197 -10.64 7.76 -0.31
CA LEU A 197 -10.85 8.97 -1.11
C LEU A 197 -12.20 8.98 -1.84
N THR A 198 -12.70 7.80 -2.23
CA THR A 198 -13.96 7.64 -2.97
C THR A 198 -15.15 7.23 -2.09
N SER A 199 -14.94 7.14 -0.78
CA SER A 199 -16.00 6.97 0.23
C SER A 199 -16.82 8.25 0.42
N PRO A 200 -18.04 8.16 0.99
CA PRO A 200 -18.83 9.34 1.34
C PRO A 200 -18.06 10.31 2.25
N GLU A 201 -17.36 9.78 3.26
CA GLU A 201 -16.56 10.57 4.22
C GLU A 201 -15.37 11.24 3.53
N GLY A 202 -14.68 10.54 2.63
CA GLY A 202 -13.58 11.07 1.84
C GLY A 202 -14.01 12.23 0.95
N ILE A 203 -15.08 12.03 0.17
CA ILE A 203 -15.65 13.07 -0.69
C ILE A 203 -16.14 14.26 0.15
N GLN A 204 -16.81 14.00 1.28
CA GLN A 204 -17.25 15.05 2.20
C GLN A 204 -16.06 15.86 2.73
N TYR A 205 -14.97 15.20 3.13
CA TYR A 205 -13.76 15.86 3.61
C TYR A 205 -13.14 16.77 2.53
N LEU A 206 -12.99 16.25 1.31
CA LEU A 206 -12.44 16.97 0.16
C LEU A 206 -13.31 18.19 -0.21
N THR A 207 -14.64 18.05 -0.19
CA THR A 207 -15.58 19.09 -0.64
C THR A 207 -15.94 20.13 0.41
N ASN A 208 -16.30 19.69 1.61
CA ASN A 208 -16.94 20.56 2.60
C ASN A 208 -15.94 21.14 3.59
N SER A 209 -14.97 20.36 4.03
CA SER A 209 -14.06 20.77 5.10
C SER A 209 -12.85 21.51 4.54
N TRP A 210 -12.29 21.01 3.45
CA TRP A 210 -11.02 21.53 2.93
C TRP A 210 -11.21 22.54 1.80
N LEU A 211 -12.01 22.22 0.77
CA LEU A 211 -12.23 23.12 -0.37
C LEU A 211 -12.71 24.51 0.08
N LYS A 212 -13.66 24.55 1.02
CA LYS A 212 -14.21 25.80 1.57
C LYS A 212 -13.16 26.66 2.26
N ARG A 213 -12.16 26.04 2.89
CA ARG A 213 -11.06 26.77 3.54
C ARG A 213 -10.17 27.44 2.51
N ILE A 214 -9.85 26.73 1.43
CA ILE A 214 -9.02 27.28 0.35
C ILE A 214 -9.73 28.44 -0.34
N THR A 215 -10.99 28.24 -0.73
CA THR A 215 -11.75 29.27 -1.44
C THR A 215 -12.02 30.51 -0.57
N SER A 216 -12.13 30.36 0.75
CA SER A 216 -12.36 31.50 1.66
C SER A 216 -11.16 32.42 1.84
N LYS A 217 -9.93 31.92 1.63
CA LYS A 217 -8.70 32.71 1.79
C LYS A 217 -8.33 33.50 0.54
N SER A 218 -8.72 33.02 -0.64
CA SER A 218 -8.56 33.78 -1.89
C SER A 218 -9.51 34.98 -1.85
N ASN A 219 -8.99 36.20 -1.78
CA ASN A 219 -9.70 37.49 -1.64
C ASN A 219 -10.65 37.82 -2.81
N GLY A 220 -11.62 36.96 -3.12
CA GLY A 220 -12.61 37.15 -4.18
C GLY A 220 -12.12 36.85 -5.60
N GLU A 221 -10.95 36.24 -5.80
CA GLU A 221 -10.55 35.76 -7.12
C GLU A 221 -11.40 34.56 -7.52
N MET A 222 -12.12 34.68 -8.65
CA MET A 222 -13.13 33.72 -9.10
C MET A 222 -12.57 32.41 -9.69
N ASN A 223 -11.24 32.26 -9.81
CA ASN A 223 -10.62 31.07 -10.40
C ASN A 223 -9.71 30.39 -9.40
N THR A 224 -10.22 29.38 -8.70
CA THR A 224 -9.39 28.54 -7.82
C THR A 224 -8.84 27.37 -8.60
N ASN A 225 -7.54 27.40 -8.86
CA ASN A 225 -6.81 26.25 -9.39
C ASN A 225 -6.42 25.32 -8.23
N ILE A 226 -6.75 24.04 -8.33
CA ILE A 226 -6.41 23.03 -7.33
C ILE A 226 -5.34 22.13 -7.94
N ASN A 227 -4.09 22.39 -7.57
CA ASN A 227 -2.96 21.53 -7.91
C ASN A 227 -2.82 20.39 -6.90
N CYS A 228 -2.69 19.17 -7.39
CA CYS A 228 -2.45 17.96 -6.63
C CYS A 228 -1.23 17.23 -7.21
N LEU A 229 -0.46 16.60 -6.33
CA LEU A 229 0.70 15.79 -6.71
C LEU A 229 0.69 14.48 -5.91
N GLU A 230 0.83 13.35 -6.58
CA GLU A 230 1.03 12.04 -5.94
C GLU A 230 2.51 11.65 -6.07
N LEU A 231 3.12 11.30 -4.94
CA LEU A 231 4.51 10.86 -4.84
C LEU A 231 4.55 9.34 -4.81
N GLY A 232 5.44 8.72 -5.59
CA GLY A 232 5.57 7.25 -5.64
C GLY A 232 4.26 6.58 -6.08
N SER A 233 3.70 7.06 -7.20
CA SER A 233 2.36 6.70 -7.66
C SER A 233 2.19 5.21 -7.98
N GLY A 234 3.26 4.48 -8.32
CA GLY A 234 3.23 3.11 -8.81
C GLY A 234 2.30 2.98 -10.02
N LEU A 235 1.14 2.34 -9.80
CA LEU A 235 0.09 2.20 -10.82
C LEU A 235 -0.80 3.45 -10.98
N GLY A 236 -0.69 4.45 -10.10
CA GLY A 236 -1.47 5.69 -10.11
C GLY A 236 -2.83 5.58 -9.40
N VAL A 237 -2.99 4.60 -8.51
CA VAL A 237 -4.27 4.22 -7.93
C VAL A 237 -4.91 5.36 -7.14
N CYS A 238 -4.17 6.00 -6.22
CA CYS A 238 -4.74 7.04 -5.37
C CYS A 238 -4.98 8.32 -6.16
N GLY A 239 -4.05 8.71 -7.03
CA GLY A 239 -4.20 9.89 -7.88
C GLY A 239 -5.39 9.79 -8.84
N LEU A 240 -5.61 8.62 -9.46
CA LEU A 240 -6.81 8.37 -10.27
C LEU A 240 -8.08 8.41 -9.40
N ALA A 241 -8.10 7.74 -8.24
CA ALA A 241 -9.24 7.77 -7.33
C ALA A 241 -9.59 9.20 -6.87
N LEU A 242 -8.58 10.02 -6.55
CA LEU A 242 -8.74 11.44 -6.23
C LEU A 242 -9.34 12.21 -7.40
N ALA A 243 -8.91 11.94 -8.64
CA ALA A 243 -9.46 12.57 -9.83
C ALA A 243 -10.98 12.37 -9.92
N TYR A 244 -11.47 11.15 -9.69
CA TYR A 244 -12.90 10.86 -9.68
C TYR A 244 -13.63 11.52 -8.51
N ALA A 245 -13.07 11.44 -7.30
CA ALA A 245 -13.66 12.06 -6.12
C ALA A 245 -13.84 13.59 -6.30
N LEU A 246 -12.83 14.26 -6.87
CA LEU A 246 -12.88 15.69 -7.17
C LEU A 246 -13.78 15.99 -8.37
N GLY A 247 -13.82 15.14 -9.40
CA GLY A 247 -14.70 15.28 -10.55
C GLY A 247 -16.19 15.26 -10.16
N GLU A 248 -16.60 14.27 -9.37
CA GLU A 248 -17.97 14.16 -8.82
C GLU A 248 -18.39 15.41 -8.03
N SER A 249 -17.46 15.93 -7.23
CA SER A 249 -17.66 17.10 -6.39
C SER A 249 -17.99 18.38 -7.17
N THR A 250 -17.51 18.48 -8.42
CA THR A 250 -17.79 19.64 -9.28
C THR A 250 -19.19 19.61 -9.89
N ASP A 251 -19.80 18.44 -10.01
CA ASP A 251 -21.10 18.23 -10.67
C ASP A 251 -22.30 18.51 -9.73
N LEU A 252 -22.09 18.63 -8.42
CA LEU A 252 -23.17 18.76 -7.43
C LEU A 252 -23.84 20.16 -7.37
N SER A 253 -23.45 21.14 -8.20
CA SER A 253 -23.91 22.54 -8.06
C SER A 253 -24.93 23.03 -9.11
N MET A 254 -25.60 22.11 -9.83
CA MET A 254 -26.61 22.46 -10.85
C MET A 254 -27.83 23.26 -10.33
N GLU A 255 -28.04 23.40 -9.02
CA GLU A 255 -29.11 24.24 -8.45
C GLU A 255 -28.63 25.59 -7.86
N GLU A 256 -27.32 25.80 -7.67
CA GLU A 256 -26.74 27.06 -7.16
C GLU A 256 -25.97 27.83 -8.26
N GLN A 257 -26.49 27.74 -9.49
CA GLN A 257 -25.80 28.09 -10.74
C GLN A 257 -25.52 29.57 -11.03
N SER A 258 -25.80 30.51 -10.12
CA SER A 258 -25.68 31.94 -10.45
C SER A 258 -24.27 32.52 -10.34
N GLU A 259 -23.30 31.82 -9.75
CA GLU A 259 -21.91 32.33 -9.58
C GLU A 259 -20.84 31.23 -9.82
N HIS A 260 -20.89 30.55 -10.96
CA HIS A 260 -19.94 29.46 -11.26
C HIS A 260 -18.50 29.97 -11.40
N GLN A 261 -17.73 29.78 -10.34
CA GLN A 261 -16.28 29.79 -10.37
C GLN A 261 -15.79 28.60 -11.20
N ASN A 262 -15.00 28.88 -12.24
CA ASN A 262 -14.33 27.83 -13.00
C ASN A 262 -13.21 27.24 -12.13
N LYS A 263 -13.47 26.08 -11.52
CA LYS A 263 -12.46 25.34 -10.75
C LYS A 263 -11.63 24.50 -11.72
N HIS A 264 -10.32 24.70 -11.74
CA HIS A 264 -9.41 23.89 -12.54
C HIS A 264 -8.56 23.02 -11.61
N VAL A 265 -8.78 21.72 -11.64
CA VAL A 265 -8.04 20.71 -10.89
C VAL A 265 -6.95 20.14 -11.79
N ARG A 266 -5.71 20.14 -11.33
CA ARG A 266 -4.57 19.50 -12.00
C ARG A 266 -3.99 18.46 -11.06
N ILE A 267 -3.86 17.22 -11.51
CA ILE A 267 -3.27 16.12 -10.76
C ILE A 267 -2.04 15.61 -11.51
N VAL A 268 -0.90 15.60 -10.85
CA VAL A 268 0.36 15.07 -11.40
C VAL A 268 0.72 13.79 -10.66
N LEU A 269 0.83 12.68 -11.38
CA LEU A 269 1.23 11.38 -10.85
C LEU A 269 2.74 11.21 -11.09
N THR A 270 3.50 10.86 -10.06
CA THR A 270 4.97 10.84 -10.18
C THR A 270 5.59 9.59 -9.62
N ASP A 271 6.64 9.12 -10.29
CA ASP A 271 7.41 7.96 -9.88
C ASP A 271 8.86 8.08 -10.36
N GLN A 272 9.72 7.19 -9.85
CA GLN A 272 11.11 7.12 -10.24
C GLN A 272 11.27 6.29 -11.52
N GLY A 273 12.03 6.85 -12.47
CA GLY A 273 12.39 6.15 -13.70
C GLY A 273 11.36 6.26 -14.82
N SER A 274 11.84 6.17 -16.05
CA SER A 274 11.01 6.34 -17.24
C SER A 274 9.99 5.21 -17.42
N HIS A 275 10.33 3.98 -17.00
CA HIS A 275 9.45 2.83 -17.15
C HIS A 275 8.16 2.95 -16.33
N ALA A 276 8.28 3.27 -15.03
CA ALA A 276 7.13 3.49 -14.16
C ALA A 276 6.24 4.64 -14.67
N VAL A 277 6.85 5.73 -15.15
CA VAL A 277 6.11 6.87 -15.71
C VAL A 277 5.37 6.52 -17.01
N GLU A 278 5.96 5.73 -17.90
CA GLU A 278 5.26 5.24 -19.10
C GLU A 278 4.09 4.32 -18.72
N LEU A 279 4.24 3.49 -17.68
CA LEU A 279 3.15 2.67 -17.16
C LEU A 279 2.00 3.54 -16.61
N LEU A 280 2.34 4.58 -15.84
CA LEU A 280 1.38 5.59 -15.40
C LEU A 280 0.64 6.25 -16.56
N LYS A 281 1.34 6.64 -17.64
CA LYS A 281 0.70 7.22 -18.83
C LYS A 281 -0.31 6.26 -19.44
N ALA A 282 0.04 4.97 -19.54
CA ALA A 282 -0.87 3.95 -20.05
C ALA A 282 -2.12 3.81 -19.16
N ASN A 283 -1.93 3.77 -17.84
CA ASN A 283 -3.04 3.68 -16.87
C ASN A 283 -3.94 4.92 -16.90
N ILE A 284 -3.37 6.12 -16.96
CA ILE A 284 -4.11 7.37 -17.11
C ILE A 284 -4.95 7.33 -18.40
N GLN A 285 -4.34 7.01 -19.54
CA GLN A 285 -5.02 7.00 -20.83
C GLN A 285 -6.20 6.01 -20.86
N THR A 286 -6.00 4.80 -20.34
CA THR A 286 -7.05 3.78 -20.25
C THR A 286 -8.22 4.27 -19.41
N ASN A 287 -7.96 4.74 -18.19
CA ASN A 287 -9.04 5.10 -17.27
C ASN A 287 -9.77 6.39 -17.67
N ILE A 288 -9.07 7.37 -18.26
CA ILE A 288 -9.72 8.55 -18.83
C ILE A 288 -10.68 8.14 -19.97
N SER A 289 -10.26 7.22 -20.84
CA SER A 289 -11.07 6.83 -22.01
C SER A 289 -12.33 6.05 -21.67
N ILE A 290 -12.31 5.26 -20.58
CA ILE A 290 -13.43 4.42 -20.15
C ILE A 290 -14.50 5.26 -19.44
N HIS A 291 -14.11 6.35 -18.79
CA HIS A 291 -15.00 7.11 -17.92
C HIS A 291 -15.28 8.51 -18.47
N PRO A 292 -16.51 8.77 -18.96
CA PRO A 292 -16.87 10.05 -19.58
C PRO A 292 -16.62 11.28 -18.70
N ILE A 293 -16.72 11.13 -17.37
CA ILE A 293 -16.46 12.21 -16.40
C ILE A 293 -15.07 12.83 -16.61
N LEU A 294 -14.09 12.04 -17.03
CA LEU A 294 -12.73 12.51 -17.34
C LEU A 294 -12.56 12.92 -18.82
N SER A 295 -13.44 12.47 -19.72
CA SER A 295 -13.30 12.61 -21.18
C SER A 295 -14.13 13.72 -21.81
N THR A 296 -15.14 14.29 -21.14
CA THR A 296 -16.02 15.30 -21.76
C THR A 296 -15.30 16.63 -21.96
N GLY A 297 -14.68 16.79 -23.14
CA GLY A 297 -13.87 17.92 -23.59
C GLY A 297 -14.56 19.30 -23.70
N ASN A 298 -15.66 19.54 -22.98
CA ASN A 298 -16.30 20.86 -22.85
C ASN A 298 -16.18 21.45 -21.44
N SER A 299 -15.74 20.70 -20.43
CA SER A 299 -15.45 21.22 -19.07
C SER A 299 -13.98 20.99 -18.78
N SER A 300 -13.14 21.98 -19.07
CA SER A 300 -11.67 21.97 -18.90
C SER A 300 -11.23 22.03 -17.44
N THR A 301 -11.92 21.33 -16.55
CA THR A 301 -11.84 21.54 -15.10
C THR A 301 -11.03 20.47 -14.39
N LEU A 302 -10.66 19.36 -15.04
CA LEU A 302 -9.83 18.31 -14.44
C LEU A 302 -8.80 17.81 -15.45
N ALA A 303 -7.52 17.89 -15.08
CA ALA A 303 -6.40 17.39 -15.87
C ALA A 303 -5.57 16.41 -15.04
N VAL A 304 -5.30 15.23 -15.58
CA VAL A 304 -4.40 14.23 -14.97
C VAL A 304 -3.23 14.01 -15.91
N SER A 305 -2.00 14.10 -15.38
CA SER A 305 -0.76 13.89 -16.13
C SER A 305 0.22 13.08 -15.29
N SER A 306 1.28 12.54 -15.91
CA SER A 306 2.40 11.94 -15.18
C SER A 306 3.75 12.52 -15.57
N GLU A 307 4.69 12.51 -14.62
CA GLU A 307 6.04 13.07 -14.76
C GLU A 307 7.04 12.26 -13.90
N PRO A 308 8.30 12.07 -14.35
CA PRO A 308 9.32 11.48 -13.49
C PRO A 308 9.67 12.42 -12.33
N LEU A 309 9.81 11.87 -11.13
CA LEU A 309 10.29 12.59 -9.96
C LEU A 309 11.09 11.66 -9.05
N THR A 310 12.36 12.01 -8.82
CA THR A 310 13.15 11.42 -7.73
C THR A 310 12.97 12.28 -6.50
N TRP A 311 12.75 11.69 -5.32
CA TRP A 311 12.61 12.47 -4.10
C TRP A 311 13.89 13.24 -3.77
N GLY A 312 13.73 14.44 -3.23
CA GLY A 312 14.78 15.46 -3.09
C GLY A 312 14.89 16.40 -4.30
N ASP A 313 14.47 15.97 -5.49
CA ASP A 313 14.49 16.80 -6.69
C ASP A 313 13.22 17.66 -6.83
N THR A 314 13.29 18.63 -7.75
CA THR A 314 12.16 19.48 -8.14
C THR A 314 11.57 19.01 -9.48
N LEU A 315 10.24 19.02 -9.59
CA LEU A 315 9.54 18.75 -10.84
C LEU A 315 10.00 19.66 -11.99
N LEU A 316 10.26 19.08 -13.16
CA LEU A 316 10.68 19.80 -14.37
C LEU A 316 9.58 20.73 -14.86
N SER A 317 8.31 20.35 -14.71
CA SER A 317 7.19 21.23 -15.05
C SER A 317 7.13 22.49 -14.18
N TYR A 318 7.84 22.53 -13.04
CA TYR A 318 7.84 23.68 -12.13
C TYR A 318 9.04 24.61 -12.36
N THR A 319 10.12 24.13 -12.96
CA THR A 319 11.34 24.94 -13.14
C THR A 319 11.14 26.12 -14.10
N ASN A 320 10.15 26.05 -14.99
CA ASN A 320 9.88 27.08 -15.98
C ASN A 320 8.92 28.18 -15.47
N ASP A 321 8.13 27.88 -14.44
CA ASP A 321 7.19 28.82 -13.83
C ASP A 321 7.72 29.24 -12.45
N SER A 322 8.49 30.33 -12.41
CA SER A 322 9.00 30.94 -11.17
C SER A 322 7.91 31.48 -10.22
N ASN A 323 6.65 31.21 -10.52
CA ASN A 323 5.50 31.69 -9.76
C ASN A 323 5.19 30.74 -8.61
N GLU A 324 5.08 31.29 -7.40
CA GLU A 324 4.67 30.61 -6.17
C GLU A 324 3.31 29.91 -6.30
N TYR A 325 2.49 30.33 -7.28
CA TYR A 325 1.22 29.72 -7.67
C TYR A 325 1.30 28.27 -8.17
N THR A 326 2.51 27.70 -8.32
CA THR A 326 2.71 26.31 -8.73
C THR A 326 2.60 25.31 -7.58
N LYS A 327 2.58 25.75 -6.32
CA LYS A 327 2.50 24.82 -5.17
C LYS A 327 1.24 23.98 -5.19
N ASN A 328 1.36 22.76 -4.65
CA ASN A 328 0.27 21.80 -4.56
C ASN A 328 -0.55 22.03 -3.30
N HIS A 329 -1.85 21.94 -3.46
CA HIS A 329 -2.81 21.99 -2.36
C HIS A 329 -2.97 20.59 -1.74
N ILE A 330 -2.86 19.53 -2.53
CA ILE A 330 -2.91 18.15 -2.03
C ILE A 330 -1.63 17.44 -2.47
N LEU A 331 -0.93 16.85 -1.50
CA LEU A 331 0.04 15.80 -1.76
C LEU A 331 -0.54 14.46 -1.33
N LEU A 332 -0.46 13.46 -2.21
CA LEU A 332 -0.77 12.07 -1.89
C LEU A 332 0.53 11.28 -1.77
N GLY A 333 0.57 10.34 -0.84
CA GLY A 333 1.62 9.34 -0.76
C GLY A 333 1.09 8.07 -0.12
N SER A 334 1.44 6.91 -0.68
CA SER A 334 1.03 5.62 -0.17
C SER A 334 2.16 4.61 -0.24
N ASP A 335 2.42 3.92 0.86
CA ASP A 335 3.55 2.97 0.98
C ASP A 335 4.94 3.60 0.69
N LEU A 336 5.14 4.86 1.10
CA LEU A 336 6.39 5.57 0.81
C LEU A 336 7.49 5.35 1.86
N LEU A 337 7.18 4.67 2.96
CA LEU A 337 8.13 4.37 4.02
C LEU A 337 8.71 2.98 3.79
N TYR A 338 9.82 2.94 3.07
CA TYR A 338 10.58 1.71 2.85
C TYR A 338 11.39 1.33 4.10
N ASN A 339 12.00 0.15 4.08
CA ASN A 339 12.78 -0.42 5.19
C ASN A 339 14.11 0.31 5.49
N THR A 340 14.33 1.53 4.97
CA THR A 340 15.52 2.35 5.21
C THR A 340 15.15 3.83 5.41
N GLU A 341 15.85 4.50 6.33
CA GLU A 341 15.66 5.94 6.57
C GLU A 341 16.25 6.83 5.46
N GLU A 342 17.04 6.26 4.56
CA GLU A 342 17.76 7.00 3.51
C GLU A 342 16.82 7.80 2.60
N SER A 343 15.58 7.31 2.45
CA SER A 343 14.54 7.95 1.64
C SER A 343 13.77 9.06 2.37
N TYR A 344 13.85 9.14 3.71
CA TYR A 344 12.98 10.02 4.51
C TYR A 344 13.33 11.50 4.31
N ASP A 345 14.60 11.87 4.37
CA ASP A 345 15.02 13.27 4.21
C ASP A 345 14.74 13.78 2.77
N PRO A 346 15.04 13.02 1.70
CA PRO A 346 14.60 13.36 0.34
C PRO A 346 13.09 13.51 0.21
N LEU A 347 12.30 12.58 0.77
CA LEU A 347 10.83 12.63 0.73
C LEU A 347 10.28 13.89 1.42
N LEU A 348 10.76 14.19 2.63
CA LEU A 348 10.38 15.40 3.37
C LEU A 348 10.79 16.67 2.64
N THR A 349 11.96 16.66 2.00
CA THR A 349 12.42 17.76 1.14
C THR A 349 11.47 17.98 -0.02
N THR A 350 11.05 16.92 -0.73
CA THR A 350 10.06 17.00 -1.81
C THR A 350 8.72 17.54 -1.30
N ILE A 351 8.23 17.06 -0.16
CA ILE A 351 6.99 17.57 0.44
C ILE A 351 7.10 19.07 0.73
N GLN A 352 8.19 19.52 1.36
CA GLN A 352 8.43 20.92 1.67
C GLN A 352 8.54 21.80 0.41
N GLN A 353 9.17 21.28 -0.64
CA GLN A 353 9.33 21.97 -1.91
C GLN A 353 8.03 22.06 -2.71
N HIS A 354 7.13 21.08 -2.62
CA HIS A 354 5.97 21.01 -3.50
C HIS A 354 4.64 21.34 -2.84
N LEU A 355 4.54 21.29 -1.51
CA LEU A 355 3.31 21.60 -0.79
C LEU A 355 3.13 23.10 -0.56
N HIS A 356 1.92 23.60 -0.74
CA HIS A 356 1.57 24.95 -0.33
C HIS A 356 1.59 25.05 1.19
N ARG A 357 2.38 25.96 1.74
CA ARG A 357 2.66 26.02 3.18
C ARG A 357 1.41 26.25 4.04
N GLU A 358 0.56 27.21 3.66
CA GLU A 358 -0.59 27.58 4.50
C GLU A 358 -1.86 26.73 4.32
N THR A 359 -2.09 26.22 3.12
CA THR A 359 -3.37 25.59 2.73
C THR A 359 -3.19 24.16 2.25
N GLY A 360 -1.95 23.76 2.01
CA GLY A 360 -1.62 22.43 1.54
C GLY A 360 -1.84 21.38 2.61
N ILE A 361 -2.29 20.22 2.18
CA ILE A 361 -2.39 19.02 3.01
C ILE A 361 -1.60 17.89 2.35
N VAL A 362 -1.02 17.04 3.18
CA VAL A 362 -0.53 15.71 2.77
C VAL A 362 -1.57 14.70 3.20
N MET A 363 -2.01 13.82 2.31
CA MET A 363 -2.80 12.64 2.65
C MET A 363 -1.88 11.44 2.46
N PHE A 364 -1.61 10.73 3.55
CA PHE A 364 -0.53 9.76 3.61
C PHE A 364 -1.03 8.42 4.14
N ALA A 365 -0.87 7.35 3.35
CA ALA A 365 -1.17 5.99 3.78
C ALA A 365 0.13 5.29 4.19
N ALA A 366 0.31 5.11 5.49
CA ALA A 366 1.42 4.33 6.03
C ALA A 366 0.99 2.87 6.17
N ARG A 367 1.75 1.96 5.56
CA ARG A 367 1.70 0.53 5.83
C ARG A 367 2.82 0.24 6.81
N TRP A 368 2.48 -0.04 8.06
CA TRP A 368 3.47 -0.22 9.10
C TRP A 368 4.10 -1.61 9.01
N ARG A 369 5.41 -1.69 8.76
CA ARG A 369 6.17 -2.94 8.80
C ARG A 369 7.19 -2.92 9.94
N LYS A 370 7.79 -1.76 10.18
CA LYS A 370 8.81 -1.52 11.21
C LYS A 370 8.46 -0.25 11.98
N PRO A 371 7.53 -0.33 12.95
CA PRO A 371 6.99 0.86 13.60
C PRO A 371 8.03 1.81 14.17
N ASP A 372 9.11 1.32 14.77
CA ASP A 372 10.16 2.19 15.31
C ASP A 372 10.92 2.96 14.23
N LEU A 373 11.23 2.30 13.11
CA LEU A 373 11.91 2.90 11.97
C LEU A 373 10.99 3.92 11.28
N GLU A 374 9.78 3.51 10.94
CA GLU A 374 8.80 4.34 10.22
C GLU A 374 8.35 5.55 11.08
N ARG A 375 8.32 5.41 12.41
CA ARG A 375 8.06 6.52 13.34
C ARG A 375 9.10 7.63 13.22
N SER A 376 10.35 7.31 12.84
CA SER A 376 11.41 8.31 12.69
C SER A 376 11.11 9.29 11.55
N PHE A 377 10.42 8.85 10.48
CA PHE A 377 9.92 9.75 9.43
C PHE A 377 9.00 10.82 10.00
N PHE A 378 8.02 10.44 10.82
CA PHE A 378 7.08 11.38 11.41
C PHE A 378 7.76 12.32 12.41
N GLN A 379 8.72 11.82 13.20
CA GLN A 379 9.52 12.67 14.08
C GLN A 379 10.31 13.72 13.28
N LYS A 380 10.97 13.32 12.19
CA LYS A 380 11.67 14.22 11.28
C LYS A 380 10.72 15.23 10.63
N ALA A 381 9.54 14.81 10.20
CA ALA A 381 8.51 15.70 9.66
C ALA A 381 8.16 16.82 10.65
N GLU A 382 7.98 16.48 11.93
CA GLU A 382 7.68 17.49 12.96
C GLU A 382 8.81 18.49 13.17
N THR A 383 10.08 18.07 13.01
CA THR A 383 11.23 18.99 13.13
C THR A 383 11.22 20.09 12.07
N ILE A 384 10.61 19.83 10.90
CA ILE A 384 10.44 20.82 9.83
C ILE A 384 9.08 21.52 9.87
N GLY A 385 8.29 21.30 10.93
CA GLY A 385 6.97 21.89 11.14
C GLY A 385 5.83 21.20 10.40
N LEU A 386 6.07 20.01 9.82
CA LEU A 386 5.04 19.18 9.18
C LEU A 386 4.49 18.19 10.20
N HIS A 387 3.24 18.40 10.63
CA HIS A 387 2.59 17.53 11.62
C HIS A 387 1.55 16.63 10.96
N PHE A 388 1.63 15.34 11.27
CA PHE A 388 0.68 14.33 10.84
C PHE A 388 -0.27 13.93 11.95
N GLU A 389 -1.55 13.80 11.60
CA GLU A 389 -2.62 13.33 12.47
C GLU A 389 -3.38 12.20 11.79
N LEU A 390 -3.86 11.22 12.56
CA LEU A 390 -4.73 10.18 12.02
C LEU A 390 -5.98 10.83 11.42
N TRP A 391 -6.44 10.34 10.27
CA TRP A 391 -7.66 10.83 9.64
C TRP A 391 -8.90 10.33 10.42
N THR A 392 -9.26 11.09 11.45
CA THR A 392 -10.27 10.68 12.45
C THR A 392 -11.66 10.46 11.86
N GLU A 393 -12.11 11.32 10.94
CA GLU A 393 -13.42 11.21 10.32
C GLU A 393 -13.60 9.87 9.60
N LEU A 394 -12.52 9.38 8.99
CA LEU A 394 -12.52 8.08 8.33
C LEU A 394 -12.32 6.94 9.33
N ALA A 395 -11.50 7.11 10.37
CA ALA A 395 -11.35 6.12 11.43
C ALA A 395 -12.67 5.86 12.21
N GLU A 396 -13.61 6.80 12.17
CA GLU A 396 -14.96 6.66 12.72
C GLU A 396 -15.96 5.98 11.76
N CYS A 397 -15.64 5.90 10.45
CA CYS A 397 -16.45 5.20 9.46
C CYS A 397 -16.46 3.70 9.76
N ILE A 398 -17.66 3.09 9.79
CA ILE A 398 -17.83 1.69 10.21
C ILE A 398 -17.17 0.75 9.20
N GLU A 399 -17.36 1.01 7.91
CA GLU A 399 -16.83 0.26 6.79
C GLU A 399 -15.30 0.27 6.82
N PHE A 400 -14.71 1.45 7.04
CA PHE A 400 -13.27 1.61 7.13
C PHE A 400 -12.70 0.95 8.39
N ARG A 401 -13.33 1.15 9.54
CA ARG A 401 -12.92 0.56 10.83
C ARG A 401 -12.90 -0.96 10.81
N ARG A 402 -13.70 -1.61 9.97
CA ARG A 402 -13.66 -3.07 9.81
C ARG A 402 -12.36 -3.56 9.15
N ARG A 403 -11.70 -2.71 8.37
CA ARG A 403 -10.50 -3.06 7.58
C ARG A 403 -9.24 -2.51 8.23
N CYS A 404 -9.29 -1.28 8.72
CA CYS A 404 -8.22 -0.62 9.44
C CYS A 404 -8.73 -0.20 10.84
N PRO A 405 -8.88 -1.15 11.78
CA PRO A 405 -9.51 -0.91 13.08
C PRO A 405 -8.69 -0.03 14.03
N CYS A 406 -7.40 0.14 13.77
CA CYS A 406 -6.50 0.85 14.66
C CYS A 406 -6.77 2.36 14.67
N VAL A 407 -7.12 2.89 15.85
CA VAL A 407 -7.37 4.33 16.07
C VAL A 407 -6.18 5.04 16.73
N LEU A 408 -5.04 4.36 16.87
CA LEU A 408 -3.84 4.91 17.47
C LEU A 408 -3.16 5.88 16.50
N GLY A 409 -2.56 6.95 17.02
CA GLY A 409 -1.70 7.81 16.22
C GLY A 409 -0.34 7.16 15.96
N TRP A 410 0.46 7.78 15.11
CA TRP A 410 1.79 7.29 14.74
C TRP A 410 2.78 7.24 15.92
N ARG A 411 2.51 7.98 17.00
CA ARG A 411 3.34 7.99 18.22
C ARG A 411 3.10 6.74 19.07
N GLU A 412 1.86 6.29 19.09
CA GLU A 412 1.39 5.16 19.89
C GLU A 412 1.51 3.84 19.10
N TYR A 413 1.24 3.85 17.79
CA TYR A 413 1.26 2.64 16.96
C TYR A 413 2.63 1.93 16.99
N GLY A 414 2.60 0.65 17.35
CA GLY A 414 3.77 -0.22 17.50
C GLY A 414 4.79 0.25 18.55
N ASN A 415 4.41 1.14 19.48
CA ASN A 415 5.29 1.55 20.57
C ASN A 415 5.17 0.55 21.73
N PRO A 416 6.24 -0.19 22.08
CA PRO A 416 6.19 -1.21 23.13
C PRO A 416 5.90 -0.63 24.52
N ASP A 417 6.19 0.66 24.75
CA ASP A 417 5.90 1.35 26.00
C ASP A 417 4.45 1.85 26.09
N CYS A 418 3.65 1.71 25.03
CA CYS A 418 2.25 2.14 24.99
C CYS A 418 1.30 0.95 25.20
N GLU A 419 0.58 0.96 26.33
CA GLU A 419 -0.36 -0.10 26.70
C GLU A 419 -1.48 -0.27 25.66
N GLU A 420 -2.01 0.82 25.11
CA GLU A 420 -3.05 0.76 24.08
C GLU A 420 -2.55 0.13 22.77
N SER A 421 -1.27 0.32 22.45
CA SER A 421 -0.60 -0.32 21.32
C SER A 421 -0.49 -1.82 21.54
N ASN A 422 0.05 -2.23 22.68
CA ASN A 422 0.20 -3.64 23.04
C ASN A 422 -1.17 -4.35 23.05
N ASN A 423 -2.20 -3.71 23.61
CA ASN A 423 -3.57 -4.23 23.59
C ASN A 423 -4.08 -4.39 22.16
N PHE A 424 -3.86 -3.42 21.27
CA PHE A 424 -4.26 -3.54 19.87
C PHE A 424 -3.63 -4.78 19.19
N PHE A 425 -2.32 -5.01 19.35
CA PHE A 425 -1.65 -6.16 18.72
C PHE A 425 -2.03 -7.51 19.34
N HIS A 426 -2.33 -7.55 20.64
CA HIS A 426 -2.76 -8.78 21.31
C HIS A 426 -4.26 -9.12 21.11
N GLU A 427 -5.11 -8.11 20.96
CA GLU A 427 -6.56 -8.30 20.81
C GLU A 427 -7.02 -8.40 19.35
N THR A 428 -6.23 -7.89 18.40
CA THR A 428 -6.54 -8.00 16.97
C THR A 428 -6.14 -9.36 16.45
N ILE A 429 -7.11 -10.13 15.96
CA ILE A 429 -6.94 -11.52 15.56
C ILE A 429 -7.06 -11.64 14.03
N VAL A 430 -6.15 -12.42 13.42
CA VAL A 430 -6.21 -12.86 12.02
C VAL A 430 -6.46 -14.36 11.94
N SER A 431 -7.14 -14.79 10.88
CA SER A 431 -7.32 -16.21 10.57
C SER A 431 -6.31 -16.62 9.50
N ILE A 432 -5.59 -17.71 9.74
CA ILE A 432 -4.54 -18.25 8.88
C ILE A 432 -4.87 -19.71 8.58
N ALA A 433 -4.65 -20.17 7.36
CA ALA A 433 -4.77 -21.59 7.03
C ALA A 433 -3.89 -22.47 7.97
N GLY A 434 -4.50 -23.46 8.62
CA GLY A 434 -3.74 -24.36 9.50
C GLY A 434 -2.71 -25.18 8.71
N ALA A 435 -1.63 -25.61 9.39
CA ALA A 435 -0.51 -26.35 8.77
C ALA A 435 -0.92 -27.58 7.93
N ASN A 436 -2.07 -28.18 8.22
CA ASN A 436 -2.59 -29.36 7.53
C ASN A 436 -3.78 -29.05 6.60
N GLY A 437 -4.06 -27.77 6.30
CA GLY A 437 -5.16 -27.32 5.45
C GLY A 437 -6.58 -27.53 6.01
N ASN A 438 -6.74 -28.26 7.12
CA ASN A 438 -8.03 -28.75 7.58
C ASN A 438 -8.67 -27.94 8.72
N THR A 439 -7.96 -27.02 9.36
CA THR A 439 -8.54 -26.19 10.44
C THR A 439 -7.86 -24.83 10.47
N PRO A 440 -8.59 -23.73 10.25
CA PRO A 440 -8.04 -22.38 10.39
C PRO A 440 -7.44 -22.19 11.78
N CYS A 441 -6.25 -21.60 11.84
CA CYS A 441 -5.60 -21.15 13.06
C CYS A 441 -5.85 -19.65 13.22
N THR A 442 -6.41 -19.25 14.34
CA THR A 442 -6.54 -17.83 14.70
C THR A 442 -5.34 -17.41 15.52
N LYS A 443 -4.68 -16.31 15.15
CA LYS A 443 -3.55 -15.72 15.89
C LYS A 443 -3.77 -14.24 16.14
N SER A 444 -3.30 -13.74 17.28
CA SER A 444 -3.20 -12.29 17.47
C SER A 444 -2.10 -11.72 16.58
N LEU A 445 -2.17 -10.44 16.21
CA LEU A 445 -1.13 -9.80 15.39
C LEU A 445 0.25 -9.91 16.06
N ALA A 446 0.32 -9.86 17.38
CA ALA A 446 1.56 -10.04 18.16
C ALA A 446 2.17 -11.46 18.03
N GLU A 447 1.40 -12.46 17.61
CA GLU A 447 1.82 -13.87 17.50
C GLU A 447 2.06 -14.34 16.05
N VAL A 448 1.82 -13.46 15.07
CA VAL A 448 2.07 -13.75 13.65
C VAL A 448 3.57 -13.77 13.40
N THR A 449 4.07 -14.89 12.89
CA THR A 449 5.46 -15.07 12.48
C THR A 449 5.60 -15.07 10.97
N GLU A 450 6.82 -15.06 10.45
CA GLU A 450 7.10 -15.17 9.01
C GLU A 450 6.52 -16.45 8.40
N ALA A 451 6.72 -17.59 9.07
CA ALA A 451 6.14 -18.87 8.65
C ALA A 451 4.60 -18.89 8.69
N ASP A 452 3.96 -17.99 9.44
CA ASP A 452 2.51 -17.81 9.34
C ASP A 452 2.13 -17.04 8.08
N MET A 453 2.85 -15.95 7.78
CA MET A 453 2.62 -15.14 6.57
C MET A 453 2.82 -15.96 5.30
N GLU A 454 3.85 -16.81 5.24
CA GLU A 454 4.08 -17.72 4.11
C GLU A 454 2.95 -18.75 3.90
N ARG A 455 2.15 -19.01 4.94
CA ARG A 455 1.00 -19.93 4.88
C ARG A 455 -0.31 -19.24 4.61
N MET A 456 -0.36 -17.91 4.72
CA MET A 456 -1.56 -17.15 4.37
C MET A 456 -1.82 -17.30 2.87
N ASN A 457 -3.08 -17.53 2.49
CA ASN A 457 -3.48 -17.31 1.11
C ASN A 457 -3.55 -15.80 0.79
N ASP A 458 -3.74 -15.46 -0.49
CA ASP A 458 -3.77 -14.07 -0.95
C ASP A 458 -4.82 -13.23 -0.22
N GLU A 459 -6.01 -13.78 0.07
CA GLU A 459 -7.06 -13.08 0.81
C GLU A 459 -6.69 -12.84 2.28
N GLU A 460 -6.17 -13.87 2.96
CA GLU A 460 -5.71 -13.79 4.36
C GLU A 460 -4.57 -12.78 4.51
N TYR A 461 -3.59 -12.84 3.60
CA TYR A 461 -2.45 -11.92 3.58
C TYR A 461 -2.92 -10.50 3.30
N THR A 462 -3.84 -10.30 2.35
CA THR A 462 -4.43 -8.98 2.09
C THR A 462 -5.10 -8.40 3.34
N VAL A 463 -5.88 -9.21 4.07
CA VAL A 463 -6.53 -8.76 5.32
C VAL A 463 -5.48 -8.41 6.37
N TYR A 464 -4.47 -9.26 6.57
CA TYR A 464 -3.36 -9.00 7.49
C TYR A 464 -2.65 -7.68 7.18
N GLU A 465 -2.40 -7.41 5.89
CA GLU A 465 -1.75 -6.18 5.46
C GLU A 465 -2.63 -4.94 5.65
N GLU A 466 -3.93 -5.03 5.35
CA GLU A 466 -4.86 -3.91 5.56
C GLU A 466 -4.99 -3.52 7.05
N LEU A 467 -4.86 -4.48 7.97
CA LEU A 467 -4.86 -4.21 9.41
C LEU A 467 -3.67 -3.34 9.87
N GLN A 468 -2.59 -3.32 9.08
CA GLN A 468 -1.38 -2.54 9.33
C GLN A 468 -1.37 -1.19 8.60
N VAL A 469 -2.43 -0.86 7.86
CA VAL A 469 -2.55 0.42 7.16
C VAL A 469 -3.21 1.46 8.06
N GLN A 470 -2.62 2.66 8.10
CA GLN A 470 -3.22 3.83 8.72
C GLN A 470 -3.15 5.04 7.79
N LEU A 471 -4.21 5.85 7.78
CA LEU A 471 -4.29 7.05 6.95
C LEU A 471 -4.10 8.30 7.80
N TYR A 472 -3.19 9.15 7.35
CA TYR A 472 -2.77 10.36 8.02
C TYR A 472 -3.04 11.61 7.18
N ILE A 473 -3.31 12.71 7.85
CA ILE A 473 -3.37 14.06 7.28
C ILE A 473 -2.19 14.87 7.84
N GLY A 474 -1.29 15.29 6.95
CA GLY A 474 -0.13 16.15 7.25
C GLY A 474 -0.40 17.61 6.91
N LYS A 475 0.03 18.55 7.78
CA LYS A 475 -0.06 20.01 7.56
C LYS A 475 1.15 20.73 8.12
N PHE A 476 1.58 21.82 7.46
CA PHE A 476 2.57 22.73 8.03
C PHE A 476 1.93 23.66 9.07
N PHE A 477 2.71 23.97 10.11
CA PHE A 477 2.36 24.97 11.12
C PHE A 477 3.47 26.03 11.16
N ASP A 478 3.12 27.30 10.91
CA ASP A 478 4.10 28.38 10.77
C ASP A 478 4.65 28.90 12.11
N SER A 479 3.95 28.63 13.22
CA SER A 479 4.38 29.07 14.53
C SER A 479 4.11 28.03 15.63
N SER A 480 4.91 28.10 16.69
CA SER A 480 4.65 27.33 17.92
C SER A 480 3.28 27.65 18.54
N ASP A 481 2.73 28.83 18.24
CA ASP A 481 1.45 29.26 18.78
C ASP A 481 0.28 28.65 18.01
N ASP A 482 0.40 28.46 16.70
CA ASP A 482 -0.56 27.67 15.92
C ASP A 482 -0.60 26.22 16.39
N MET A 483 0.57 25.65 16.69
CA MET A 483 0.67 24.31 17.23
C MET A 483 -0.02 24.19 18.60
N LYS A 484 0.21 25.14 19.52
CA LYS A 484 -0.49 25.16 20.82
C LYS A 484 -2.00 25.35 20.65
N CYS A 485 -2.43 26.21 19.74
CA CYS A 485 -3.84 26.41 19.43
C CYS A 485 -4.49 25.11 18.95
N HIS A 486 -3.82 24.40 18.04
CA HIS A 486 -4.29 23.13 17.49
C HIS A 486 -4.35 22.03 18.56
N GLN A 487 -3.31 21.89 19.39
CA GLN A 487 -3.31 20.96 20.52
C GLN A 487 -4.44 21.25 21.53
N ASN A 488 -4.72 22.53 21.80
CA ASN A 488 -5.82 22.92 22.68
C ASN A 488 -7.20 22.63 22.06
N GLN A 489 -7.37 22.87 20.75
CA GLN A 489 -8.60 22.50 20.03
C GLN A 489 -8.84 20.99 20.07
N ARG A 490 -7.79 20.18 19.91
CA ARG A 490 -7.88 18.71 20.03
C ARG A 490 -8.34 18.28 21.41
N ARG A 491 -7.72 18.85 22.45
CA ARG A 491 -8.12 18.55 23.82
C ARG A 491 -9.59 18.88 24.06
N GLY A 492 -10.07 20.03 23.57
CA GLY A 492 -11.47 20.41 23.65
C GLY A 492 -12.41 19.48 22.87
N ALA A 493 -12.03 19.07 21.66
CA ALA A 493 -12.82 18.14 20.85
C ALA A 493 -12.92 16.75 21.49
N TRP A 494 -11.80 16.25 22.04
CA TRP A 494 -11.74 14.99 22.76
C TRP A 494 -12.57 15.03 24.05
N GLU A 495 -12.44 16.09 24.85
CA GLU A 495 -13.25 16.30 26.06
C GLU A 495 -14.76 16.35 25.72
N LYS A 496 -15.13 16.96 24.59
CA LYS A 496 -16.51 17.00 24.11
C LYS A 496 -17.01 15.61 23.66
N SER A 497 -16.22 14.89 22.87
CA SER A 497 -16.54 13.52 22.42
C SER A 497 -16.71 12.57 23.61
N LEU A 498 -15.79 12.63 24.58
CA LEU A 498 -15.88 11.86 25.82
C LEU A 498 -17.17 12.19 26.59
N THR A 499 -17.51 13.48 26.70
CA THR A 499 -18.74 13.92 27.36
C THR A 499 -19.99 13.40 26.65
N GLU A 500 -20.04 13.45 25.33
CA GLU A 500 -21.15 12.91 24.53
C GLU A 500 -21.25 11.38 24.67
N HIS A 501 -20.12 10.68 24.71
CA HIS A 501 -20.07 9.23 24.88
C HIS A 501 -20.56 8.81 26.29
N VAL A 502 -20.11 9.50 27.34
CA VAL A 502 -20.58 9.30 28.72
C VAL A 502 -22.08 9.60 28.83
N ALA A 503 -22.57 10.64 28.15
CA ALA A 503 -23.99 10.95 28.09
C ALA A 503 -24.80 9.84 27.40
N LYS A 504 -24.33 9.29 26.27
CA LYS A 504 -24.96 8.15 25.58
C LYS A 504 -25.00 6.91 26.48
N ILE A 505 -23.91 6.57 27.16
CA ILE A 505 -23.87 5.45 28.11
C ILE A 505 -24.86 5.68 29.27
N SER A 506 -24.92 6.90 29.80
CA SER A 506 -25.85 7.25 30.88
C SER A 506 -27.31 7.15 30.42
N LEU A 507 -27.62 7.56 29.20
CA LEU A 507 -28.94 7.42 28.59
C LEU A 507 -29.33 5.95 28.43
N LEU A 508 -28.41 5.11 27.93
CA LEU A 508 -28.62 3.66 27.80
C LEU A 508 -28.84 2.99 29.17
N ARG A 509 -28.09 3.39 30.21
CA ARG A 509 -28.33 2.93 31.59
C ARG A 509 -29.70 3.38 32.11
N CYS A 510 -30.10 4.61 31.84
CA CYS A 510 -31.41 5.15 32.25
C CYS A 510 -32.57 4.44 31.55
N LEU A 511 -32.44 4.15 30.24
CA LEU A 511 -33.40 3.34 29.49
C LEU A 511 -33.49 1.92 30.08
N ARG A 512 -32.35 1.29 30.39
CA ARG A 512 -32.33 -0.05 31.01
C ARG A 512 -33.04 -0.07 32.38
N CYS A 513 -32.89 0.98 33.18
CA CYS A 513 -33.61 1.13 34.46
C CYS A 513 -35.12 1.35 34.26
N ASN A 514 -35.53 2.13 33.26
CA ASN A 514 -36.96 2.35 32.96
C ASN A 514 -37.66 1.09 32.41
N TYR A 515 -36.95 0.26 31.63
CA TYR A 515 -37.48 -1.02 31.17
C TYR A 515 -37.60 -2.06 32.30
N SER A 516 -36.81 -1.96 33.36
CA SER A 516 -36.94 -2.82 34.54
C SER A 516 -38.16 -2.51 35.41
N LEU A 517 -38.83 -1.36 35.22
CA LEU A 517 -40.00 -0.92 36.00
C LEU A 517 -41.35 -1.23 35.31
N ARG A 518 -41.33 -1.70 34.06
CA ARG A 518 -42.53 -2.24 33.39
C ARG A 518 -42.38 -3.75 33.31
N GLY A 519 -43.00 -4.43 34.28
CA GLY A 519 -43.04 -5.89 34.34
C GLY A 519 -43.55 -6.50 33.03
N ASP A 520 -43.10 -7.74 32.79
CA ASP A 520 -43.51 -8.67 31.72
C ASP A 520 -42.68 -8.70 30.43
N ILE A 521 -41.35 -8.86 30.54
CA ILE A 521 -40.57 -9.57 29.50
C ILE A 521 -39.49 -10.46 30.15
N GLN A 522 -39.61 -11.78 29.99
CA GLN A 522 -38.57 -12.75 30.38
C GLN A 522 -37.42 -12.72 29.36
N PHE A 523 -36.21 -12.35 29.81
CA PHE A 523 -34.99 -12.54 29.03
C PHE A 523 -34.29 -13.83 29.45
N TYR A 524 -34.02 -14.70 28.46
CA TYR A 524 -33.17 -15.87 28.62
C TYR A 524 -31.74 -15.44 28.99
N ARG A 525 -31.26 -15.99 30.10
CA ARG A 525 -29.92 -15.73 30.66
C ARG A 525 -28.91 -16.58 29.89
N TRP A 526 -28.09 -15.97 29.04
CA TRP A 526 -26.86 -16.60 28.57
C TRP A 526 -25.86 -16.66 29.74
N LYS A 527 -25.41 -17.88 30.07
CA LYS A 527 -24.31 -18.10 31.01
C LYS A 527 -22.99 -17.90 30.25
N GLN A 528 -22.13 -17.04 30.80
CA GLN A 528 -20.68 -17.15 30.61
C GLN A 528 -20.16 -18.33 31.43
#